data_AF-A0AAD1R2G9-F1
#
_entry.id   AF-A0AAD1R2G9-F1
#
_cell.length_a   1.000
_cell.length_b   1.000
_cell.length_c   1.000
_cell.angle_alpha   90.00
_cell.angle_beta   90.00
_cell.angle_gamma   90.00
#
_symmetry.space_group_name_H-M   'P 1'
#
loop_
_entity.id
_entity.type
_entity.pdbx_description
1 polymer ?
#
loop_
_entity_poly.entity_id
_entity_poly.type
_entity_poly.pdbx_seq_one_letter_code
_entity_poly.pdbx_strand_id
1 'polypeptide(L)'
;MELWQHCARWLIQCRVLPPNHRVTLDTAQVCDLAQALRDGVLLCQLLNNLIPHAVNLREINVRPQMSQFLCLKNIRTFLSTCTETFGLRRADLFEAFDLFDVRDFGKV
;
A
#
# COMPACT_ATOMS: atom_id res chain seq x y z
N MET A 1 10.36 10.11 16.36
CA MET A 1 9.23 9.67 15.53
C MET A 1 9.72 8.59 14.60
N GLU A 2 9.03 7.46 14.56
CA GLU A 2 9.43 6.33 13.73
C GLU A 2 9.08 6.55 12.25
N LEU A 3 9.75 5.87 11.34
CA LEU A 3 9.54 6.04 9.89
C LEU A 3 8.10 5.71 9.47
N TRP A 4 7.49 4.68 10.05
CA TRP A 4 6.12 4.29 9.73
C TRP A 4 5.09 5.37 10.10
N GLN A 5 5.35 6.19 11.13
CA GLN A 5 4.48 7.31 11.50
C GLN A 5 4.52 8.42 10.46
N HIS A 6 5.71 8.70 9.90
CA HIS A 6 5.85 9.64 8.79
C HIS A 6 5.15 9.10 7.53
N CYS A 7 5.30 7.80 7.25
CA CYS A 7 4.59 7.14 6.15
C CYS A 7 3.06 7.27 6.30
N ALA A 8 2.52 7.00 7.49
CA ALA A 8 1.09 7.15 7.76
C ALA A 8 0.59 8.58 7.50
N ARG A 9 1.36 9.60 7.92
CA ARG A 9 1.02 11.01 7.64
C ARG A 9 1.07 11.33 6.16
N TRP A 10 2.06 10.83 5.44
CA TRP A 10 2.17 11.02 4.00
C TRP A 10 0.99 10.39 3.26
N LEU A 11 0.58 9.18 3.64
CA LEU A 11 -0.61 8.52 3.06
C LEU A 11 -1.91 9.33 3.28
N ILE A 12 -2.02 10.05 4.40
CA ILE A 12 -3.14 10.98 4.65
C ILE A 12 -3.05 12.21 3.74
N GLN A 13 -1.86 12.77 3.57
CA GLN A 13 -1.63 13.88 2.64
C GLN A 13 -1.96 13.50 1.19
N CYS A 14 -1.62 12.26 0.81
CA CYS A 14 -1.97 11.66 -0.47
C CYS A 14 -3.46 11.27 -0.57
N ARG A 15 -4.29 11.54 0.44
CA ARG A 15 -5.73 11.23 0.47
C ARG A 15 -6.07 9.75 0.32
N VAL A 16 -5.16 8.86 0.74
CA VAL A 16 -5.35 7.40 0.73
C VAL A 16 -5.96 6.94 2.05
N LEU A 17 -5.54 7.55 3.15
CA LEU A 17 -6.08 7.31 4.48
C LEU A 17 -6.82 8.56 4.99
N PRO A 18 -7.95 8.39 5.70
CA PRO A 18 -8.61 9.53 6.31
C PRO A 18 -7.82 10.05 7.53
N PRO A 19 -7.90 11.35 7.87
CA PRO A 19 -7.14 11.93 8.98
C PRO A 19 -7.44 11.31 10.36
N ASN A 20 -8.64 10.77 10.54
CA ASN A 20 -9.11 10.10 11.75
C ASN A 20 -8.93 8.57 11.70
N HIS A 21 -8.09 8.06 10.80
CA HIS A 21 -7.82 6.62 10.71
C HIS A 21 -7.10 6.11 11.97
N ARG A 22 -7.34 4.85 12.37
CA ARG A 22 -6.74 4.24 13.57
C ARG A 22 -5.21 4.33 13.65
N VAL A 23 -4.52 4.45 12.51
CA VAL A 23 -3.05 4.58 12.44
C VAL A 23 -2.52 5.93 12.93
N THR A 24 -3.39 6.90 13.17
CA THR A 24 -3.02 8.23 13.72
C THR A 24 -3.19 8.32 15.22
N LEU A 25 -3.73 7.28 15.86
CA LEU A 25 -3.89 7.22 17.32
C LEU A 25 -2.52 7.07 17.99
N ASP A 26 -2.36 7.63 19.19
CA ASP A 26 -1.11 7.51 19.96
C ASP A 26 -0.78 6.05 20.35
N THR A 27 -1.81 5.20 20.41
CA THR A 27 -1.67 3.76 20.68
C THR A 27 -1.36 2.92 19.43
N ALA A 28 -1.38 3.53 18.24
CA ALA A 28 -1.17 2.80 16.99
C ALA A 28 0.23 2.20 16.93
N GLN A 29 0.30 1.04 16.30
CA GLN A 29 1.54 0.30 16.07
C GLN A 29 1.80 0.17 14.57
N VAL A 30 3.04 -0.17 14.21
CA VAL A 30 3.40 -0.44 12.80
C VAL A 30 2.52 -1.54 12.17
N CYS A 31 2.04 -2.49 12.97
CA CYS A 31 1.15 -3.54 12.50
C CYS A 31 -0.22 -3.01 12.04
N ASP A 32 -0.74 -1.92 12.61
CA ASP A 32 -2.00 -1.31 12.18
C ASP A 32 -1.90 -0.74 10.77
N LEU A 33 -0.75 -0.13 10.46
CA LEU A 33 -0.43 0.38 9.13
C LEU A 33 -0.20 -0.76 8.13
N ALA A 34 0.58 -1.78 8.52
CA ALA A 34 0.81 -2.95 7.69
C ALA A 34 -0.51 -3.63 7.32
N GLN A 35 -1.42 -3.81 8.29
CA GLN A 35 -2.75 -4.36 8.06
C GLN A 35 -3.60 -3.50 7.11
N ALA A 36 -3.51 -2.16 7.20
CA ALA A 36 -4.26 -1.27 6.34
C ALA A 36 -3.82 -1.37 4.87
N LEU A 37 -2.52 -1.61 4.63
CA LEU A 37 -1.95 -1.72 3.28
C LEU A 37 -1.97 -3.16 2.73
N ARG A 38 -2.20 -4.15 3.60
CA ARG A 38 -2.02 -5.60 3.33
C ARG A 38 -2.79 -6.13 2.14
N ASP A 39 -3.94 -5.54 1.81
CA ASP A 39 -4.78 -6.00 0.71
C ASP A 39 -4.43 -5.38 -0.66
N GLY A 40 -3.46 -4.46 -0.68
CA GLY A 40 -2.95 -3.77 -1.87
C GLY A 40 -3.90 -2.74 -2.49
N VAL A 41 -5.11 -2.56 -1.96
CA VAL A 41 -6.11 -1.63 -2.53
C VAL A 41 -5.66 -0.19 -2.32
N LEU A 42 -5.28 0.15 -1.09
CA LEU A 42 -4.80 1.50 -0.74
C LEU A 42 -3.52 1.87 -1.51
N LEU A 43 -2.64 0.90 -1.77
CA LEU A 43 -1.43 1.11 -2.56
C LEU A 43 -1.76 1.43 -4.03
N CYS A 44 -2.72 0.73 -4.63
CA CYS A 44 -3.17 1.05 -5.99
C CYS A 44 -3.86 2.43 -6.06
N GLN A 45 -4.63 2.79 -5.03
CA GLN A 45 -5.25 4.12 -4.93
C GLN A 45 -4.22 5.23 -4.76
N LEU A 46 -3.16 4.99 -3.98
CA LEU A 46 -2.03 5.92 -3.83
C LEU A 46 -1.46 6.30 -5.19
N LEU A 47 -1.15 5.32 -6.05
CA LEU A 47 -0.59 5.59 -7.37
C LEU A 47 -1.51 6.48 -8.22
N ASN A 48 -2.83 6.23 -8.18
CA ASN A 48 -3.81 7.06 -8.88
C ASN A 48 -3.94 8.48 -8.31
N ASN A 49 -3.68 8.68 -7.02
CA ASN A 49 -3.68 10.00 -6.41
C ASN A 49 -2.41 10.80 -6.76
N LEU A 50 -1.29 10.11 -7.03
CA LEU A 50 -0.03 10.73 -7.46
C LEU A 50 -0.04 11.04 -8.96
N ILE A 51 -0.46 10.08 -9.78
CA ILE A 51 -0.58 10.21 -11.22
C ILE A 51 -1.98 9.70 -11.62
N PRO A 52 -2.86 10.57 -12.13
CA PRO A 52 -4.19 10.16 -12.57
C PRO A 52 -4.12 9.01 -13.57
N HIS A 53 -4.96 7.98 -13.34
CA HIS A 53 -5.08 6.79 -14.20
C HIS A 53 -3.82 5.90 -14.28
N ALA A 54 -2.87 6.01 -13.35
CA ALA A 54 -1.71 5.12 -13.28
C ALA A 54 -2.10 3.65 -13.11
N VAL A 55 -3.18 3.36 -12.37
CA VAL A 55 -3.73 2.01 -12.18
C VAL A 55 -5.19 1.97 -12.62
N ASN A 56 -5.54 1.02 -13.47
CA ASN A 56 -6.93 0.77 -13.81
C ASN A 56 -7.65 0.12 -12.62
N LEU A 57 -8.49 0.87 -11.90
CA LEU A 57 -9.22 0.36 -10.72
C LEU A 57 -10.20 -0.79 -11.05
N ARG A 58 -10.50 -1.04 -12.33
CA ARG A 58 -11.29 -2.21 -12.75
C ARG A 58 -10.48 -3.51 -12.75
N GLU A 59 -9.16 -3.42 -12.74
CA GLU A 59 -8.26 -4.58 -12.76
C GLU A 59 -7.90 -5.06 -11.35
N ILE A 60 -8.09 -4.21 -10.35
CA ILE A 60 -7.88 -4.54 -8.93
C ILE A 60 -9.18 -5.02 -8.26
N ASN A 61 -9.02 -5.78 -7.20
CA ASN A 61 -10.12 -6.27 -6.38
C ASN A 61 -10.33 -5.33 -5.19
N VAL A 62 -11.28 -4.40 -5.30
CA VAL A 62 -11.57 -3.38 -4.25
C VAL A 62 -12.11 -4.01 -2.96
N ARG A 63 -12.70 -5.20 -3.04
CA ARG A 63 -13.18 -5.97 -1.88
C ARG A 63 -12.60 -7.38 -1.91
N PRO A 64 -11.32 -7.56 -1.59
CA PRO A 64 -10.66 -8.85 -1.73
C PRO A 64 -11.07 -9.84 -0.63
N GLN A 65 -11.82 -9.43 0.39
CA GLN A 65 -12.28 -10.28 1.51
C GLN A 65 -11.14 -11.06 2.19
N MET A 66 -9.93 -10.48 2.21
CA MET A 66 -8.69 -11.14 2.67
C MET A 66 -8.33 -12.43 1.92
N SER A 67 -8.88 -12.64 0.72
CA SER A 67 -8.45 -13.71 -0.17
C SER A 67 -7.01 -13.48 -0.60
N GLN A 68 -6.15 -14.44 -0.26
CA GLN A 68 -4.73 -14.40 -0.60
C GLN A 68 -4.50 -14.13 -2.09
N PHE A 69 -5.23 -14.82 -2.96
CA PHE A 69 -5.10 -14.64 -4.40
C PHE A 69 -5.44 -13.21 -4.85
N LEU A 70 -6.52 -12.63 -4.31
CA LEU A 70 -6.96 -11.29 -4.69
C LEU A 70 -6.05 -10.19 -4.12
N CYS A 71 -5.61 -10.33 -2.86
CA CYS A 71 -4.66 -9.40 -2.24
C CYS A 71 -3.32 -9.41 -2.95
N LEU A 72 -2.75 -10.60 -3.23
CA LEU A 72 -1.49 -10.72 -3.96
C LEU A 72 -1.60 -10.17 -5.39
N LYS A 73 -2.75 -10.36 -6.06
CA LYS A 73 -2.99 -9.73 -7.36
C LYS A 73 -2.91 -8.21 -7.27
N ASN A 74 -3.59 -7.60 -6.31
CA ASN A 74 -3.56 -6.14 -6.11
C ASN A 74 -2.15 -5.62 -5.82
N ILE A 75 -1.42 -6.28 -4.91
CA ILE A 75 -0.05 -5.90 -4.56
C ILE A 75 0.87 -5.98 -5.80
N ARG A 76 0.75 -7.06 -6.58
CA ARG A 76 1.53 -7.21 -7.83
C ARG A 76 1.19 -6.13 -8.86
N THR A 77 -0.08 -5.75 -8.98
CA THR A 77 -0.48 -4.63 -9.84
C THR A 77 0.21 -3.33 -9.42
N PHE A 78 0.20 -3.00 -8.13
CA PHE A 78 0.94 -1.86 -7.59
C PHE A 78 2.43 -1.91 -7.97
N LEU A 79 3.10 -3.05 -7.71
CA LEU A 79 4.53 -3.22 -8.01
C LEU A 79 4.84 -3.07 -9.52
N SER A 80 3.99 -3.63 -10.39
CA SER A 80 4.15 -3.49 -11.85
C SER A 80 4.07 -2.03 -12.26
N THR A 81 3.04 -1.32 -11.80
CA THR A 81 2.84 0.10 -12.11
C THR A 81 3.96 0.98 -11.56
N CYS A 82 4.52 0.65 -10.40
CA CYS A 82 5.71 1.33 -9.87
C CYS A 82 6.91 1.24 -10.83
N THR A 83 7.11 0.09 -11.49
CA THR A 83 8.18 -0.05 -12.50
C THR A 83 7.84 0.61 -13.82
N GLU A 84 6.61 0.40 -14.33
CA GLU A 84 6.21 0.80 -15.68
C GLU A 84 5.90 2.29 -15.80
N THR A 85 5.21 2.86 -14.80
CA THR A 85 4.73 4.24 -14.83
C THR A 85 5.62 5.18 -14.02
N PHE A 86 6.14 4.71 -12.87
CA PHE A 86 6.97 5.53 -11.97
C PHE A 86 8.47 5.33 -12.18
N GLY A 87 8.88 4.38 -13.02
CA GLY A 87 10.29 4.16 -13.37
C GLY A 87 11.16 3.64 -12.22
N LEU A 88 10.56 3.05 -11.19
CA LEU A 88 11.30 2.47 -10.06
C LEU A 88 12.02 1.19 -10.48
N ARG A 89 13.21 0.95 -9.93
CA ARG A 89 13.98 -0.26 -10.19
C ARG A 89 13.42 -1.40 -9.34
N ARG A 90 13.39 -2.61 -9.89
CA ARG A 90 12.94 -3.81 -9.16
C ARG A 90 13.72 -4.06 -7.85
N ALA A 91 14.99 -3.67 -7.79
CA ALA A 91 15.81 -3.80 -6.59
C ALA A 91 15.38 -2.88 -5.43
N ASP A 92 14.65 -1.79 -5.74
CA ASP A 92 14.14 -0.84 -4.75
C ASP A 92 12.69 -1.19 -4.31
N LEU A 93 12.12 -2.28 -4.85
CA LEU A 93 10.77 -2.73 -4.55
C LEU A 93 10.78 -3.95 -3.61
N PHE A 94 9.75 -4.05 -2.79
CA PHE A 94 9.50 -5.22 -1.94
C PHE A 94 8.85 -6.37 -2.73
N GLU A 95 8.92 -7.59 -2.19
CA GLU A 95 8.23 -8.75 -2.74
C GLU A 95 6.78 -8.80 -2.23
N ALA A 96 5.81 -9.26 -3.04
CA ALA A 96 4.40 -9.23 -2.65
C ALA A 96 4.10 -9.95 -1.31
N PHE A 97 4.87 -10.98 -0.98
CA PHE A 97 4.76 -11.70 0.30
C PHE A 97 5.34 -10.95 1.50
N ASP A 98 6.29 -10.02 1.28
CA ASP A 98 6.85 -9.19 2.37
C ASP A 98 5.73 -8.38 3.04
N LEU A 99 4.81 -7.84 2.24
CA LEU A 99 3.61 -7.14 2.72
C LEU A 99 2.48 -8.09 3.12
N PHE A 100 2.15 -9.09 2.28
CA PHE A 100 0.98 -9.94 2.53
C PHE A 100 1.13 -10.79 3.80
N ASP A 101 2.31 -11.35 4.07
CA ASP A 101 2.57 -12.12 5.29
C ASP A 101 3.15 -11.24 6.42
N VAL A 102 3.38 -9.95 6.15
CA VAL A 102 4.00 -8.98 7.08
C VAL A 102 5.36 -9.49 7.60
N ARG A 103 6.18 -10.04 6.68
CA ARG A 103 7.50 -10.63 7.02
C ARG A 103 8.54 -9.56 7.30
N ASP A 104 8.54 -8.52 6.46
CA ASP A 104 9.49 -7.42 6.52
C ASP A 104 8.82 -6.14 6.02
N PHE A 105 8.01 -5.53 6.89
CA PHE A 105 7.33 -4.29 6.57
C PHE A 105 8.29 -3.08 6.47
N GLY A 106 9.54 -3.21 6.92
CA GLY A 106 10.53 -2.14 6.78
C GLY A 106 10.97 -1.92 5.32
N LYS A 107 10.82 -2.94 4.47
CA LYS A 107 11.07 -2.85 3.02
C LYS A 107 9.94 -2.20 2.23
N VAL A 108 8.72 -2.16 2.80
CA VAL A 108 7.49 -1.67 2.17
C VAL A 108 7.36 -0.17 2.39
#